data_AF-A0A067LC02-F1
#
_entry.id   AF-A0A067LC02-F1
#
_cell.length_a   1.000
_cell.length_b   1.000
_cell.length_c   1.000
_cell.angle_alpha   90.00
_cell.angle_beta   90.00
_cell.angle_gamma   90.00
#
_symmetry.space_group_name_H-M   'P 1'
#
loop_
_entity.id
_entity.type
_entity.pdbx_description
1 polymer ?
#
loop_
_entity_poly.entity_id
_entity_poly.type
_entity_poly.pdbx_seq_one_letter_code
_entity_poly.pdbx_strand_id
1 'polypeptide(L)'
;MAIFSDWTAAHLKRSDTLRESDANYLTGLFNALTVKIFFKYLTIRRVFSRRWSNRISGNNLIRYCLKGSPTRIHVSNKRRPYDDLMQINTIFQFSFIDKVIYFIGLKDLVDEMIYVSSEPLTKELWEFIYDDVKRKLVSSCYPESVKEICSCRGEWILRHQHGLMPYIKDVSFDQSILLWHIATEILYNTDEENSNPSTYGNREFSKILSDYLFYLLTIQPNLIAVAMGVRKIRIKKVYVEVERLFKARKLRWNELKKACQSILDMEDNTIMDLTSIASDWAEGRSYRYLVPYASILAKELKKLEEEQHDKWQIMSKVWIEMLCYGVCHCRPYNLVQQLTKGGEFFTFVWLLLTHFGILGT
;
A
#
# COMPACT_ATOMS: atom_id res chain seq x y z
N MET A 1 23.30 -9.62 -31.48
CA MET A 1 23.91 -9.17 -30.20
C MET A 1 22.81 -9.03 -29.17
N ALA A 2 22.60 -10.10 -28.39
CA ALA A 2 21.79 -10.12 -27.19
C ALA A 2 22.63 -10.94 -26.20
N ILE A 3 23.14 -10.29 -25.16
CA ILE A 3 24.00 -10.88 -24.14
C ILE A 3 23.13 -11.05 -22.90
N PHE A 4 22.88 -12.30 -22.52
CA PHE A 4 22.50 -12.69 -21.16
C PHE A 4 23.35 -13.91 -20.81
N SER A 5 24.53 -13.64 -20.23
CA SER A 5 25.35 -14.56 -19.43
C SER A 5 24.90 -14.38 -17.97
N ASP A 6 24.79 -15.34 -17.07
CA ASP A 6 25.27 -16.71 -16.97
C ASP A 6 24.20 -17.52 -16.23
N TRP A 7 23.62 -18.54 -16.88
CA TRP A 7 22.93 -19.61 -16.14
C TRP A 7 24.00 -20.59 -15.70
N THR A 8 24.46 -20.48 -14.46
CA THR A 8 25.01 -21.66 -13.78
C THR A 8 23.83 -22.61 -13.60
N ALA A 9 23.70 -23.56 -14.54
CA ALA A 9 22.77 -24.66 -14.41
C ALA A 9 23.21 -25.51 -13.21
N ALA A 10 22.64 -25.23 -12.04
CA ALA A 10 22.73 -26.14 -10.92
C ALA A 10 21.92 -27.39 -11.29
N HIS A 11 22.59 -28.41 -11.82
CA HIS A 11 22.00 -29.74 -11.95
C HIS A 11 21.70 -30.26 -10.54
N LEU A 12 20.43 -30.17 -10.12
CA LEU A 12 19.94 -30.87 -8.95
C LEU A 12 20.12 -32.37 -9.22
N LYS A 13 21.07 -32.98 -8.49
CA LYS A 13 21.28 -34.42 -8.48
C LYS A 13 19.96 -35.07 -8.04
N ARG A 14 19.37 -35.89 -8.92
CA ARG A 14 18.13 -36.61 -8.65
C ARG A 14 18.36 -37.44 -7.38
N SER A 15 17.69 -37.11 -6.28
CA SER A 15 17.69 -37.98 -5.12
C SER A 15 16.63 -39.05 -5.36
N ASP A 16 17.02 -40.32 -5.26
CA ASP A 16 16.16 -41.49 -5.48
C ASP A 16 15.10 -41.69 -4.36
N THR A 17 14.78 -40.61 -3.63
CA THR A 17 13.93 -40.61 -2.43
C THR A 17 12.61 -39.88 -2.62
N LEU A 18 12.32 -39.33 -3.79
CA LEU A 18 11.03 -38.68 -4.08
C LEU A 18 10.05 -39.70 -4.66
N ARG A 19 8.97 -39.99 -3.93
CA ARG A 19 7.86 -40.83 -4.45
C ARG A 19 7.26 -40.17 -5.70
N GLU A 20 6.84 -40.99 -6.64
CA GLU A 20 6.27 -40.56 -7.93
C GLU A 20 5.04 -39.64 -7.78
N SER A 21 4.30 -39.78 -6.67
CA SER A 21 3.23 -38.88 -6.25
C SER A 21 3.70 -37.45 -5.99
N ASP A 22 4.88 -37.28 -5.38
CA ASP A 22 5.44 -35.98 -5.01
C ASP A 22 6.01 -35.27 -6.24
N ALA A 23 6.57 -36.02 -7.19
CA ALA A 23 7.03 -35.51 -8.48
C ALA A 23 5.87 -35.02 -9.36
N ASN A 24 4.76 -35.76 -9.42
CA ASN A 24 3.56 -35.36 -10.15
C ASN A 24 2.89 -34.13 -9.52
N TYR A 25 2.90 -34.04 -8.19
CA TYR A 25 2.41 -32.87 -7.45
C TYR A 25 3.27 -31.62 -7.70
N LEU A 26 4.60 -31.76 -7.66
CA LEU A 26 5.54 -30.68 -7.99
C LEU A 26 5.39 -30.21 -9.44
N THR A 27 5.14 -31.14 -10.36
CA THR A 27 4.93 -30.83 -11.78
C THR A 27 3.60 -30.10 -11.99
N GLY A 28 2.53 -30.54 -11.33
CA GLY A 28 1.24 -29.84 -11.31
C GLY A 28 1.33 -28.43 -10.71
N LEU A 29 2.13 -28.27 -9.65
CA LEU A 29 2.42 -26.99 -9.00
C LEU A 29 3.23 -26.06 -9.91
N PHE A 30 4.31 -26.55 -10.51
CA PHE A 30 5.10 -25.78 -11.46
C PHE A 30 4.25 -25.35 -12.64
N ASN A 31 3.38 -26.24 -13.15
CA ASN A 31 2.44 -25.91 -14.22
C ASN A 31 1.40 -24.87 -13.77
N ALA A 32 0.86 -24.93 -12.55
CA ALA A 32 -0.06 -23.90 -12.05
C ALA A 32 0.64 -22.54 -11.87
N LEU A 33 1.89 -22.54 -11.38
CA LEU A 33 2.70 -21.34 -11.20
C LEU A 33 3.14 -20.77 -12.55
N THR A 34 3.63 -21.58 -13.49
CA THR A 34 3.98 -21.14 -14.85
C THR A 34 2.75 -20.69 -15.59
N VAL A 35 1.59 -21.33 -15.45
CA VAL A 35 0.33 -20.83 -16.02
C VAL A 35 -0.02 -19.46 -15.44
N LYS A 36 0.11 -19.24 -14.12
CA LYS A 36 -0.12 -17.91 -13.50
C LYS A 36 0.90 -16.86 -13.93
N ILE A 37 2.18 -17.21 -13.98
CA ILE A 37 3.27 -16.34 -14.46
C ILE A 37 3.05 -16.02 -15.93
N PHE A 38 2.69 -17.01 -16.75
CA PHE A 38 2.48 -16.91 -18.18
C PHE A 38 1.22 -16.11 -18.50
N PHE A 39 0.10 -16.27 -17.78
CA PHE A 39 -1.09 -15.45 -17.97
C PHE A 39 -0.91 -14.02 -17.45
N LYS A 40 -0.22 -13.81 -16.31
CA LYS A 40 0.14 -12.45 -15.86
C LYS A 40 1.10 -11.82 -16.87
N TYR A 41 2.11 -12.55 -17.35
CA TYR A 41 3.03 -12.12 -18.40
C TYR A 41 2.32 -11.83 -19.72
N LEU A 42 1.34 -12.63 -20.14
CA LEU A 42 0.49 -12.39 -21.32
C LEU A 42 -0.45 -11.21 -21.15
N THR A 43 -0.92 -10.95 -19.92
CA THR A 43 -1.75 -9.78 -19.61
C THR A 43 -0.91 -8.52 -19.61
N ILE A 44 0.31 -8.58 -19.04
CA ILE A 44 1.34 -7.56 -19.20
C ILE A 44 1.60 -7.38 -20.71
N ARG A 45 1.78 -8.47 -21.48
CA ARG A 45 1.97 -8.49 -22.95
C ARG A 45 0.84 -7.82 -23.75
N ARG A 46 -0.42 -8.07 -23.40
CA ARG A 46 -1.60 -7.41 -24.01
C ARG A 46 -1.73 -5.95 -23.63
N VAL A 47 -1.22 -5.54 -22.48
CA VAL A 47 -1.13 -4.14 -22.05
C VAL A 47 -0.05 -3.38 -22.84
N PHE A 48 0.99 -4.01 -23.39
CA PHE A 48 2.04 -3.31 -24.18
C PHE A 48 1.56 -2.63 -25.47
N SER A 49 0.29 -2.77 -25.88
CA SER A 49 -0.24 -1.89 -26.94
C SER A 49 -0.67 -0.50 -26.42
N ARG A 50 -0.72 -0.31 -25.09
CA ARG A 50 -0.90 0.99 -24.42
C ARG A 50 0.33 1.28 -23.57
N ARG A 51 0.87 2.50 -23.65
CA ARG A 51 2.02 2.89 -22.83
C ARG A 51 1.67 2.80 -21.33
N TRP A 52 0.51 3.30 -20.91
CA TRP A 52 0.04 3.21 -19.52
C TRP A 52 -1.26 2.40 -19.37
N SER A 53 -1.43 1.75 -18.22
CA SER A 53 -2.52 0.79 -17.95
C SER A 53 -3.87 1.42 -17.55
N ASN A 54 -3.89 2.72 -17.23
CA ASN A 54 -5.01 3.42 -16.58
C ASN A 54 -5.45 2.78 -15.25
N ARG A 55 -4.49 2.23 -14.50
CA ARG A 55 -4.73 1.58 -13.21
C ARG A 55 -3.72 2.03 -12.16
N ILE A 56 -4.16 1.99 -10.92
CA ILE A 56 -3.41 2.28 -9.70
C ILE A 56 -3.16 0.96 -8.99
N SER A 57 -1.91 0.64 -8.69
CA SER A 57 -1.55 -0.57 -7.94
C SER A 57 -1.74 -0.34 -6.45
N GLY A 58 -2.36 -1.27 -5.73
CA GLY A 58 -2.55 -1.15 -4.29
C GLY A 58 -1.93 -2.33 -3.55
N ASN A 59 -1.57 -2.12 -2.29
CA ASN A 59 -1.19 -3.19 -1.39
C ASN A 59 -1.86 -2.93 -0.03
N ASN A 60 -2.06 -3.98 0.76
CA ASN A 60 -2.81 -3.89 2.00
C ASN A 60 -2.17 -4.70 3.12
N LEU A 61 -1.70 -4.01 4.16
CA LEU A 61 -0.93 -4.63 5.24
C LEU A 61 -1.75 -5.68 6.00
N ILE A 62 -2.94 -5.30 6.48
CA ILE A 62 -3.79 -6.17 7.31
C ILE A 62 -4.20 -7.42 6.53
N ARG A 63 -4.59 -7.24 5.27
CA ARG A 63 -5.00 -8.33 4.42
C ARG A 63 -3.86 -9.28 4.07
N TYR A 64 -2.68 -8.75 3.79
CA TYR A 64 -1.48 -9.56 3.61
C TYR A 64 -1.22 -10.42 4.86
N CYS A 65 -1.30 -9.84 6.07
CA CYS A 65 -1.14 -10.59 7.33
C CYS A 65 -2.20 -11.68 7.54
N LEU A 66 -3.43 -11.47 7.06
CA LEU A 66 -4.49 -12.48 7.07
C LEU A 66 -4.32 -13.55 5.98
N LYS A 67 -3.37 -13.38 5.06
CA LYS A 67 -3.25 -14.17 3.82
C LYS A 67 -4.51 -14.11 2.96
N GLY A 68 -5.16 -12.95 2.93
CA GLY A 68 -6.37 -12.71 2.15
C GLY A 68 -6.07 -12.34 0.68
N SER A 69 -6.87 -12.86 -0.24
CA SER A 69 -6.92 -12.48 -1.66
C SER A 69 -7.29 -11.01 -1.83
N PRO A 70 -6.60 -10.12 -2.58
CA PRO A 70 -6.95 -8.70 -2.75
C PRO A 70 -8.43 -8.43 -3.09
N THR A 71 -9.06 -7.38 -2.54
CA THR A 71 -10.37 -6.88 -3.02
C THR A 71 -10.15 -5.71 -3.96
N ARG A 72 -11.15 -5.49 -4.81
CA ARG A 72 -11.31 -4.20 -5.47
C ARG A 72 -12.33 -3.35 -4.74
N ILE A 73 -12.09 -2.04 -4.77
CA ILE A 73 -13.05 -1.05 -4.28
C ILE A 73 -14.08 -0.81 -5.39
N HIS A 74 -13.61 -0.72 -6.64
CA HIS A 74 -14.50 -0.64 -7.81
C HIS A 74 -15.05 -2.01 -8.18
N VAL A 75 -16.31 -2.26 -7.85
CA VAL A 75 -17.04 -3.44 -8.31
C VAL A 75 -17.53 -3.19 -9.74
N SER A 76 -16.79 -3.73 -10.72
CA SER A 76 -17.30 -3.81 -12.08
C SER A 76 -18.29 -4.99 -12.18
N ASN A 77 -19.52 -4.73 -12.64
CA ASN A 77 -20.51 -5.79 -12.97
C ASN A 77 -20.03 -6.79 -14.03
N LYS A 78 -18.88 -6.55 -14.68
CA LYS A 78 -18.25 -7.51 -15.57
C LYS A 78 -17.34 -8.43 -14.74
N ARG A 79 -17.89 -9.57 -14.30
CA ARG A 79 -17.12 -10.72 -13.80
C ARG A 79 -15.98 -11.00 -14.77
N ARG A 80 -14.74 -10.94 -14.31
CA ARG A 80 -13.61 -11.39 -15.14
C ARG A 80 -13.45 -12.90 -14.93
N PRO A 81 -12.94 -13.65 -15.93
CA PRO A 81 -12.57 -15.06 -15.75
C PRO A 81 -11.57 -15.33 -14.61
N TYR A 82 -10.95 -14.27 -14.08
CA TYR A 82 -9.98 -14.31 -12.99
C TYR A 82 -10.60 -14.26 -11.58
N ASP A 83 -11.87 -13.88 -11.42
CA ASP A 83 -12.53 -13.88 -10.11
C ASP A 83 -12.69 -15.34 -9.59
N ASP A 84 -12.79 -16.31 -10.50
CA ASP A 84 -12.73 -17.75 -10.18
C ASP A 84 -11.31 -18.21 -9.79
N LEU A 85 -10.25 -17.56 -10.28
CA LEU A 85 -8.86 -17.85 -9.90
C LEU A 85 -8.48 -17.27 -8.53
N MET A 86 -9.27 -16.33 -7.97
CA MET A 86 -9.13 -15.89 -6.58
C MET A 86 -9.65 -16.94 -5.59
N GLN A 87 -10.56 -17.83 -6.00
CA GLN A 87 -10.96 -18.99 -5.19
C GLN A 87 -9.84 -20.03 -5.06
N ILE A 88 -8.84 -20.00 -5.97
CA ILE A 88 -7.64 -20.86 -5.94
C ILE A 88 -6.65 -20.45 -4.83
N ASN A 89 -6.91 -19.38 -4.06
CA ASN A 89 -6.07 -19.06 -2.90
C ASN A 89 -6.13 -20.12 -1.78
N THR A 90 -7.08 -21.07 -1.86
CA THR A 90 -7.03 -22.34 -1.12
C THR A 90 -5.81 -23.21 -1.47
N ILE A 91 -5.24 -23.09 -2.67
CA ILE A 91 -4.11 -23.92 -3.13
C ILE A 91 -2.77 -23.46 -2.53
N PHE A 92 -2.61 -22.21 -2.10
CA PHE A 92 -1.37 -21.76 -1.44
C PHE A 92 -1.34 -22.04 0.08
N GLN A 93 -2.33 -22.75 0.63
CA GLN A 93 -2.32 -23.19 2.03
C GLN A 93 -1.36 -24.36 2.32
N PHE A 94 -0.62 -24.88 1.33
CA PHE A 94 0.36 -25.92 1.58
C PHE A 94 1.68 -25.33 2.09
N SER A 95 1.94 -25.54 3.38
CA SER A 95 3.20 -25.25 4.11
C SER A 95 4.49 -25.56 3.33
N PHE A 96 4.45 -26.54 2.43
CA PHE A 96 5.57 -26.93 1.59
C PHE A 96 5.86 -25.93 0.46
N ILE A 97 4.83 -25.33 -0.14
CA ILE A 97 4.95 -24.37 -1.25
C ILE A 97 5.63 -23.08 -0.77
N ASP A 98 5.21 -22.57 0.40
CA ASP A 98 5.84 -21.41 1.05
C ASP A 98 7.33 -21.63 1.29
N LYS A 99 7.73 -22.85 1.69
CA LYS A 99 9.14 -23.22 1.91
C LYS A 99 9.94 -23.24 0.61
N VAL A 100 9.38 -23.77 -0.48
CA VAL A 100 10.03 -23.82 -1.79
C VAL A 100 10.19 -22.42 -2.37
N ILE A 101 9.15 -21.58 -2.32
CA ILE A 101 9.21 -20.18 -2.79
C ILE A 101 10.24 -19.37 -2.00
N TYR A 102 10.28 -19.58 -0.68
CA TYR A 102 11.29 -18.97 0.18
C TYR A 102 12.70 -19.44 -0.16
N PHE A 103 12.90 -20.74 -0.37
CA PHE A 103 14.19 -21.34 -0.71
C PHE A 103 14.76 -20.84 -2.04
N ILE A 104 13.91 -20.66 -3.06
CA ILE A 104 14.30 -20.17 -4.39
C ILE A 104 14.42 -18.62 -4.40
N GLY A 105 14.04 -17.94 -3.30
CA GLY A 105 14.14 -16.49 -3.19
C GLY A 105 13.09 -15.71 -3.99
N LEU A 106 12.02 -16.37 -4.42
CA LEU A 106 10.95 -15.75 -5.24
C LEU A 106 9.80 -15.18 -4.39
N LYS A 107 9.93 -15.16 -3.07
CA LYS A 107 8.87 -14.72 -2.17
C LYS A 107 8.38 -13.30 -2.50
N ASP A 108 9.27 -12.34 -2.65
CA ASP A 108 8.90 -10.95 -2.96
C ASP A 108 8.13 -10.85 -4.30
N LEU A 109 8.54 -11.64 -5.31
CA LEU A 109 7.86 -11.69 -6.62
C LEU A 109 6.48 -12.35 -6.53
N VAL A 110 6.34 -13.44 -5.78
CA VAL A 110 5.06 -14.13 -5.60
C VAL A 110 4.10 -13.27 -4.77
N ASP A 111 4.59 -12.61 -3.72
CA ASP A 111 3.79 -11.70 -2.92
C ASP A 111 3.28 -10.53 -3.77
N GLU A 112 4.10 -9.98 -4.66
CA GLU A 112 3.67 -8.98 -5.65
C GLU A 112 2.61 -9.53 -6.62
N MET A 113 2.64 -10.83 -6.94
CA MET A 113 1.64 -11.45 -7.79
C MET A 113 0.31 -11.71 -7.10
N ILE A 114 0.34 -12.05 -5.81
CA ILE A 114 -0.84 -12.50 -5.06
C ILE A 114 -1.53 -11.35 -4.35
N TYR A 115 -0.77 -10.43 -3.75
CA TYR A 115 -1.32 -9.45 -2.80
C TYR A 115 -1.46 -8.03 -3.35
N VAL A 116 -0.93 -7.75 -4.54
CA VAL A 116 -1.10 -6.44 -5.18
C VAL A 116 -2.48 -6.34 -5.83
N SER A 117 -3.31 -5.42 -5.33
CA SER A 117 -4.56 -5.03 -5.96
C SER A 117 -4.28 -4.08 -7.14
N SER A 118 -5.29 -3.90 -7.99
CA SER A 118 -5.19 -2.94 -9.08
C SER A 118 -6.56 -2.34 -9.34
N GLU A 119 -6.67 -1.05 -9.05
CA GLU A 119 -7.87 -0.21 -9.18
C GLU A 119 -7.81 0.60 -10.47
N PRO A 120 -8.94 0.87 -11.16
CA PRO A 120 -8.94 1.85 -12.23
C PRO A 120 -8.62 3.26 -11.68
N LEU A 121 -7.85 4.08 -12.40
CA LEU A 121 -7.87 5.52 -12.15
C LEU A 121 -9.19 6.04 -12.72
N THR A 122 -10.14 6.36 -11.84
CA THR A 122 -11.39 6.98 -12.23
C THR A 122 -11.21 8.46 -12.51
N LYS A 123 -12.12 9.02 -13.31
CA LYS A 123 -12.10 10.44 -13.64
C LYS A 123 -12.32 11.27 -12.37
N GLU A 124 -13.21 10.83 -11.51
CA GLU A 124 -13.58 11.46 -10.25
C GLU A 124 -12.38 11.54 -9.29
N LEU A 125 -11.59 10.45 -9.16
CA LEU A 125 -10.36 10.47 -8.35
C LEU A 125 -9.32 11.42 -8.93
N TRP A 126 -9.16 11.44 -10.27
CA TRP A 126 -8.22 12.34 -10.91
C TRP A 126 -8.61 13.81 -10.75
N GLU A 127 -9.87 14.16 -10.97
CA GLU A 127 -10.41 15.50 -10.75
C GLU A 127 -10.26 15.92 -9.29
N PHE A 128 -10.52 15.02 -8.34
CA PHE A 128 -10.33 15.27 -6.92
C PHE A 128 -8.88 15.67 -6.58
N ILE A 129 -7.90 14.94 -7.11
CA ILE A 129 -6.47 15.27 -6.92
C ILE A 129 -6.11 16.59 -7.60
N TYR A 130 -6.54 16.77 -8.85
CA TYR A 130 -6.29 17.97 -9.62
C TYR A 130 -6.82 19.22 -8.91
N ASP A 131 -8.07 19.18 -8.46
CA ASP A 131 -8.74 20.29 -7.80
C ASP A 131 -8.16 20.57 -6.41
N ASP A 132 -7.71 19.55 -5.69
CA ASP A 132 -7.01 19.77 -4.42
C ASP A 132 -5.68 20.49 -4.63
N VAL A 133 -4.84 20.00 -5.55
CA VAL A 133 -3.55 20.64 -5.89
C VAL A 133 -3.74 22.07 -6.39
N LYS A 134 -4.70 22.29 -7.30
CA LYS A 134 -5.03 23.61 -7.84
C LYS A 134 -5.51 24.57 -6.74
N ARG A 135 -6.39 24.11 -5.83
CA ARG A 135 -6.85 24.94 -4.71
C ARG A 135 -5.71 25.33 -3.78
N LYS A 136 -4.78 24.40 -3.47
CA LYS A 136 -3.60 24.74 -2.65
C LYS A 136 -2.82 25.88 -3.27
N LEU A 137 -2.57 25.84 -4.58
CA LEU A 137 -1.85 26.89 -5.31
C LEU A 137 -2.57 28.24 -5.25
N VAL A 138 -3.87 28.27 -5.50
CA VAL A 138 -4.67 29.52 -5.50
C VAL A 138 -4.75 30.14 -4.10
N SER A 139 -4.92 29.33 -3.06
CA SER A 139 -4.94 29.83 -1.67
C SER A 139 -3.59 30.35 -1.20
N SER A 140 -2.55 30.13 -1.98
CA SER A 140 -1.18 30.37 -1.62
C SER A 140 -0.65 31.59 -2.36
N CYS A 141 -1.06 32.78 -1.89
CA CYS A 141 -0.88 34.05 -2.59
C CYS A 141 0.58 34.57 -2.67
N TYR A 142 1.61 33.74 -2.43
CA TYR A 142 3.02 34.16 -2.43
C TYR A 142 3.97 33.08 -2.98
N PRO A 143 5.08 33.43 -3.68
CA PRO A 143 6.01 32.45 -4.27
C PRO A 143 6.62 31.44 -3.28
N GLU A 144 6.69 31.78 -1.99
CA GLU A 144 7.17 30.92 -0.92
C GLU A 144 6.26 29.70 -0.67
N SER A 145 5.01 29.77 -1.11
CA SER A 145 4.02 28.72 -0.87
C SER A 145 4.12 27.50 -1.79
N VAL A 146 4.76 27.64 -2.96
CA VAL A 146 5.06 26.50 -3.84
C VAL A 146 5.99 25.53 -3.11
N LYS A 147 6.93 26.06 -2.33
CA LYS A 147 7.79 25.25 -1.45
C LYS A 147 6.99 24.60 -0.33
N GLU A 148 5.93 25.23 0.19
CA GLU A 148 5.06 24.63 1.19
C GLU A 148 4.34 23.38 0.67
N ILE A 149 3.85 23.39 -0.58
CA ILE A 149 3.19 22.21 -1.18
C ILE A 149 4.13 21.00 -1.20
N CYS A 150 5.40 21.22 -1.53
CA CYS A 150 6.38 20.15 -1.53
C CYS A 150 6.91 19.79 -0.14
N SER A 151 6.80 20.67 0.86
CA SER A 151 7.36 20.47 2.20
C SER A 151 6.38 19.82 3.16
N CYS A 152 5.07 20.01 2.94
CA CYS A 152 4.03 19.42 3.78
C CYS A 152 3.59 18.06 3.23
N ARG A 153 3.30 17.13 4.14
CA ARG A 153 2.81 15.75 3.95
C ARG A 153 1.48 15.51 4.69
N GLY A 154 0.77 16.58 5.05
CA GLY A 154 -0.54 16.60 5.70
C GLY A 154 -0.69 17.73 6.72
N GLU A 155 0.39 18.41 7.07
CA GLU A 155 0.41 19.54 8.00
C GLU A 155 -0.52 20.66 7.56
N TRP A 156 -0.67 20.90 6.25
CA TRP A 156 -1.55 21.96 5.74
C TRP A 156 -3.03 21.64 6.02
N ILE A 157 -3.42 20.38 5.85
CA ILE A 157 -4.78 19.90 6.12
C ILE A 157 -5.07 19.90 7.62
N LEU A 158 -4.07 19.53 8.43
CA LEU A 158 -4.23 19.37 9.88
C LEU A 158 -3.96 20.65 10.68
N ARG A 159 -3.87 21.83 10.04
CA ARG A 159 -3.60 23.11 10.74
C ARG A 159 -4.55 23.41 11.89
N HIS A 160 -5.81 22.95 11.78
CA HIS A 160 -6.85 23.13 12.80
C HIS A 160 -7.08 21.86 13.65
N GLN A 161 -6.31 20.79 13.42
CA GLN A 161 -6.48 19.48 14.05
C GLN A 161 -5.19 19.10 14.79
N HIS A 162 -4.84 19.88 15.81
CA HIS A 162 -3.57 19.78 16.53
C HIS A 162 -3.30 18.38 17.11
N GLY A 163 -4.35 17.67 17.55
CA GLY A 163 -4.24 16.31 18.08
C GLY A 163 -3.72 15.28 17.06
N LEU A 164 -3.89 15.54 15.76
CA LEU A 164 -3.43 14.65 14.69
C LEU A 164 -2.03 14.97 14.17
N MET A 165 -1.49 16.15 14.50
CA MET A 165 -0.20 16.63 14.00
C MET A 165 0.98 15.69 14.33
N PRO A 166 1.07 15.07 15.52
CA PRO A 166 2.19 14.19 15.88
C PRO A 166 2.32 12.96 14.98
N TYR A 167 1.21 12.44 14.45
CA TYR A 167 1.19 11.29 13.52
C TYR A 167 1.69 11.64 12.11
N ILE A 168 2.02 12.91 11.88
CA ILE A 168 2.64 13.39 10.65
C ILE A 168 4.01 13.96 10.95
N LYS A 169 4.12 15.04 11.74
CA LYS A 169 5.38 15.80 11.91
C LYS A 169 6.46 15.03 12.65
N ASP A 170 6.09 14.33 13.72
CA ASP A 170 7.05 13.80 14.68
C ASP A 170 7.57 12.39 14.31
N VAL A 171 7.09 11.86 13.18
CA VAL A 171 7.46 10.54 12.65
C VAL A 171 8.12 10.67 11.28
N SER A 172 8.90 9.69 10.85
CA SER A 172 9.46 9.67 9.50
C SER A 172 8.38 9.42 8.43
N PHE A 173 8.64 9.80 7.17
CA PHE A 173 7.62 9.72 6.12
C PHE A 173 7.09 8.30 5.86
N ASP A 174 7.96 7.29 5.94
CA ASP A 174 7.58 5.89 5.88
C ASP A 174 6.70 5.46 7.06
N GLN A 175 6.93 5.99 8.26
CA GLN A 175 6.07 5.74 9.42
C GLN A 175 4.72 6.42 9.30
N SER A 176 4.67 7.67 8.82
CA SER A 176 3.39 8.35 8.59
C SER A 176 2.54 7.59 7.59
N ILE A 177 3.12 7.10 6.48
CA ILE A 177 2.39 6.24 5.53
C ILE A 177 1.85 4.98 6.23
N LEU A 178 2.65 4.29 7.04
CA LEU A 178 2.22 3.06 7.71
C LEU A 178 1.12 3.29 8.74
N LEU A 179 1.27 4.32 9.58
CA LEU A 179 0.30 4.69 10.62
C LEU A 179 -1.05 5.02 9.99
N TRP A 180 -1.04 5.94 9.03
CA TRP A 180 -2.26 6.36 8.33
C TRP A 180 -2.85 5.23 7.50
N HIS A 181 -2.03 4.36 6.91
CA HIS A 181 -2.52 3.20 6.16
C HIS A 181 -3.31 2.25 7.07
N ILE A 182 -2.72 1.83 8.20
CA ILE A 182 -3.38 0.95 9.16
C ILE A 182 -4.64 1.62 9.73
N ALA A 183 -4.59 2.91 10.08
CA ALA A 183 -5.75 3.65 10.56
C ALA A 183 -6.88 3.71 9.50
N THR A 184 -6.52 3.95 8.24
CA THR A 184 -7.47 3.92 7.11
C THR A 184 -8.11 2.55 6.95
N GLU A 185 -7.34 1.47 7.08
CA GLU A 185 -7.89 0.11 7.02
C GLU A 185 -8.82 -0.22 8.17
N ILE A 186 -8.49 0.24 9.38
CA ILE A 186 -9.35 0.05 10.54
C ILE A 186 -10.70 0.73 10.28
N LEU A 187 -10.68 2.03 10.00
CA LEU A 187 -11.89 2.83 9.80
C LEU A 187 -12.72 2.32 8.63
N TYR A 188 -12.08 2.04 7.49
CA TYR A 188 -12.77 1.58 6.28
C TYR A 188 -13.55 0.28 6.54
N ASN A 189 -13.03 -0.62 7.36
CA ASN A 189 -13.68 -1.92 7.62
C ASN A 189 -14.58 -1.93 8.86
N THR A 190 -14.41 -1.00 9.81
CA THR A 190 -15.24 -0.95 11.02
C THR A 190 -16.44 -0.02 10.89
N ASP A 191 -16.31 1.05 10.11
CA ASP A 191 -17.39 2.03 9.97
C ASP A 191 -18.54 1.48 9.12
N GLU A 192 -19.75 1.96 9.38
CA GLU A 192 -20.93 1.59 8.58
C GLU A 192 -20.89 2.29 7.22
N GLU A 193 -21.24 1.55 6.16
CA GLU A 193 -21.32 2.12 4.82
C GLU A 193 -22.60 2.95 4.68
N ASN A 194 -22.46 4.26 4.87
CA ASN A 194 -23.59 5.20 4.76
C ASN A 194 -23.83 5.71 3.32
N SER A 195 -23.02 5.28 2.34
CA SER A 195 -23.04 5.79 0.97
C SER A 195 -23.64 4.80 -0.05
N ASN A 196 -24.30 5.36 -1.07
CA ASN A 196 -24.73 4.59 -2.23
C ASN A 196 -23.51 3.96 -2.94
N PRO A 197 -23.52 2.65 -3.27
CA PRO A 197 -22.40 1.94 -3.90
C PRO A 197 -21.94 2.50 -5.25
N SER A 198 -22.73 3.39 -5.86
CA SER A 198 -22.50 3.97 -7.18
C SER A 198 -21.70 5.27 -7.16
N THR A 199 -21.50 5.90 -6.00
CA THR A 199 -20.87 7.21 -5.90
C THR A 199 -19.57 7.11 -5.11
N TYR A 200 -18.43 7.19 -5.81
CA TYR A 200 -17.12 7.22 -5.18
C TYR A 200 -16.94 8.55 -4.44
N GLY A 201 -16.64 8.48 -3.15
CA GLY A 201 -16.44 9.63 -2.30
C GLY A 201 -15.05 9.66 -1.65
N ASN A 202 -14.93 10.55 -0.67
CA ASN A 202 -13.69 10.73 0.09
C ASN A 202 -13.23 9.43 0.78
N ARG A 203 -14.16 8.55 1.17
CA ARG A 203 -13.86 7.26 1.78
C ARG A 203 -13.12 6.33 0.82
N GLU A 204 -13.65 6.15 -0.40
CA GLU A 204 -13.03 5.31 -1.43
C GLU A 204 -11.71 5.91 -1.91
N PHE A 205 -11.64 7.24 -2.09
CA PHE A 205 -10.39 7.91 -2.45
C PHE A 205 -9.31 7.75 -1.38
N SER A 206 -9.67 7.89 -0.10
CA SER A 206 -8.75 7.64 1.01
C SER A 206 -8.18 6.23 0.96
N LYS A 207 -9.04 5.24 0.71
CA LYS A 207 -8.64 3.83 0.63
C LYS A 207 -7.70 3.57 -0.56
N ILE A 208 -8.03 4.08 -1.74
CA ILE A 208 -7.21 3.90 -2.96
C ILE A 208 -5.83 4.51 -2.78
N LEU A 209 -5.77 5.76 -2.30
CA LEU A 209 -4.50 6.47 -2.12
C LEU A 209 -3.65 5.86 -1.00
N SER A 210 -4.28 5.42 0.09
CA SER A 210 -3.66 4.67 1.18
C SER A 210 -2.99 3.37 0.68
N ASP A 211 -3.76 2.51 -0.01
CA ASP A 211 -3.24 1.25 -0.57
C ASP A 211 -2.11 1.50 -1.57
N TYR A 212 -2.21 2.57 -2.36
CA TYR A 212 -1.21 2.94 -3.36
C TYR A 212 0.10 3.43 -2.74
N LEU A 213 0.05 4.34 -1.76
CA LEU A 213 1.27 4.81 -1.09
C LEU A 213 1.95 3.70 -0.29
N PHE A 214 1.17 2.80 0.31
CA PHE A 214 1.72 1.59 0.93
C PHE A 214 2.31 0.62 -0.10
N TYR A 215 1.69 0.47 -1.28
CA TYR A 215 2.28 -0.28 -2.40
C TYR A 215 3.63 0.30 -2.81
N LEU A 216 3.73 1.62 -2.98
CA LEU A 216 4.99 2.27 -3.30
C LEU A 216 6.04 2.03 -2.21
N LEU A 217 5.65 2.10 -0.94
CA LEU A 217 6.54 1.87 0.19
C LEU A 217 7.14 0.45 0.22
N THR A 218 6.36 -0.56 -0.20
CA THR A 218 6.72 -1.98 -0.07
C THR A 218 7.27 -2.59 -1.36
N ILE A 219 6.70 -2.27 -2.52
CA ILE A 219 6.99 -2.88 -3.82
C ILE A 219 7.82 -1.97 -4.73
N GLN A 220 7.57 -0.66 -4.71
CA GLN A 220 8.31 0.33 -5.52
C GLN A 220 9.10 1.33 -4.66
N PRO A 221 9.94 0.88 -3.70
CA PRO A 221 10.59 1.79 -2.74
C PRO A 221 11.53 2.81 -3.37
N ASN A 222 11.96 2.59 -4.63
CA ASN A 222 12.72 3.58 -5.41
C ASN A 222 11.95 4.87 -5.66
N LEU A 223 10.61 4.82 -5.68
CA LEU A 223 9.76 6.00 -5.90
C LEU A 223 9.49 6.78 -4.59
N ILE A 224 9.69 6.15 -3.42
CA ILE A 224 9.51 6.76 -2.11
C ILE A 224 10.84 6.69 -1.34
N ALA A 225 11.72 7.67 -1.57
CA ALA A 225 12.96 7.95 -0.84
C ALA A 225 14.09 6.88 -0.83
N VAL A 226 15.31 7.32 -0.49
CA VAL A 226 16.61 6.75 -0.91
C VAL A 226 17.14 5.56 -0.07
N ALA A 227 16.63 5.30 1.14
CA ALA A 227 17.19 4.28 2.05
C ALA A 227 16.40 2.96 2.09
N MET A 228 16.53 2.12 1.05
CA MET A 228 15.71 0.91 0.85
C MET A 228 15.93 -0.22 1.88
N GLY A 229 17.19 -0.49 2.27
CA GLY A 229 17.54 -1.70 3.03
C GLY A 229 17.04 -1.68 4.49
N VAL A 230 17.29 -0.57 5.20
CA VAL A 230 16.87 -0.38 6.60
C VAL A 230 15.34 -0.36 6.73
N ARG A 231 14.64 0.16 5.71
CA ARG A 231 13.17 0.24 5.66
C ARG A 231 12.50 -1.12 5.58
N LYS A 232 12.96 -2.02 4.69
CA LYS A 232 12.36 -3.37 4.55
C LYS A 232 12.38 -4.14 5.89
N ILE A 233 13.48 -4.06 6.62
CA ILE A 233 13.61 -4.71 7.94
C ILE A 233 12.61 -4.14 8.95
N ARG A 234 12.43 -2.81 8.96
CA ARG A 234 11.51 -2.12 9.86
C ARG A 234 10.04 -2.46 9.58
N ILE A 235 9.62 -2.46 8.30
CA ILE A 235 8.26 -2.85 7.91
C ILE A 235 7.99 -4.33 8.24
N LYS A 236 8.98 -5.21 8.08
CA LYS A 236 8.86 -6.63 8.46
C LYS A 236 8.52 -6.82 9.95
N LYS A 237 9.01 -5.94 10.84
CA LYS A 237 8.64 -5.99 12.26
C LYS A 237 7.14 -5.76 12.47
N VAL A 238 6.56 -4.80 11.75
CA VAL A 238 5.12 -4.51 11.77
C VAL A 238 4.32 -5.72 11.29
N TYR A 239 4.72 -6.34 10.16
CA TYR A 239 4.08 -7.57 9.68
C TYR A 239 4.08 -8.68 10.75
N VAL A 240 5.23 -8.93 11.39
CA VAL A 240 5.35 -9.98 12.41
C VAL A 240 4.45 -9.70 13.63
N GLU A 241 4.33 -8.44 14.05
CA GLU A 241 3.46 -8.03 15.15
C GLU A 241 1.99 -8.29 14.82
N VAL A 242 1.52 -7.82 13.66
CA VAL A 242 0.13 -8.01 13.21
C VAL A 242 -0.19 -9.49 12.99
N GLU A 243 0.72 -10.27 12.39
CA GLU A 243 0.54 -11.71 12.24
C GLU A 243 0.43 -12.44 13.59
N ARG A 244 1.23 -12.05 14.59
CA ARG A 244 1.15 -12.63 15.94
C ARG A 244 -0.19 -12.34 16.58
N LEU A 245 -0.67 -11.10 16.48
CA LEU A 245 -2.00 -10.72 16.97
C LEU A 245 -3.09 -11.58 16.33
N PHE A 246 -3.07 -11.71 14.99
CA PHE A 246 -4.11 -12.45 14.27
C PHE A 246 -4.07 -13.96 14.57
N LYS A 247 -2.87 -14.53 14.74
CA LYS A 247 -2.69 -15.92 15.20
C LYS A 247 -3.23 -16.12 16.61
N ALA A 248 -2.95 -15.21 17.55
CA ALA A 248 -3.44 -15.28 18.91
C ALA A 248 -4.98 -15.21 18.98
N ARG A 249 -5.58 -14.39 18.12
CA ARG A 249 -7.04 -14.25 17.98
C ARG A 249 -7.68 -15.32 17.06
N LYS A 250 -6.89 -16.23 16.49
CA LYS A 250 -7.32 -17.30 15.57
C LYS A 250 -8.11 -16.80 14.36
N LEU A 251 -7.74 -15.63 13.82
CA LEU A 251 -8.43 -15.01 12.70
C LEU A 251 -8.13 -15.73 11.38
N ARG A 252 -9.15 -15.82 10.52
CA ARG A 252 -9.09 -16.40 9.18
C ARG A 252 -8.96 -15.33 8.10
N TRP A 253 -8.54 -15.76 6.92
CA TRP A 253 -8.26 -14.92 5.75
C TRP A 253 -9.44 -14.04 5.29
N ASN A 254 -10.68 -14.44 5.58
CA ASN A 254 -11.90 -13.72 5.23
C ASN A 254 -12.46 -12.85 6.37
N GLU A 255 -11.80 -12.79 7.53
CA GLU A 255 -12.29 -12.09 8.72
C GLU A 255 -11.70 -10.68 8.85
N LEU A 256 -11.61 -9.94 7.73
CA LEU A 256 -10.99 -8.61 7.66
C LEU A 256 -11.61 -7.62 8.64
N LYS A 257 -12.94 -7.56 8.72
CA LYS A 257 -13.65 -6.70 9.68
C LYS A 257 -13.29 -7.05 11.12
N LYS A 258 -13.23 -8.33 11.48
CA LYS A 258 -12.82 -8.77 12.84
C LYS A 258 -11.36 -8.46 13.13
N ALA A 259 -10.49 -8.53 12.13
CA ALA A 259 -9.08 -8.19 12.26
C ALA A 259 -8.87 -6.70 12.53
N CYS A 260 -9.55 -5.85 11.77
CA CYS A 260 -9.56 -4.40 12.00
C CYS A 260 -10.13 -4.07 13.38
N GLN A 261 -11.25 -4.70 13.77
CA GLN A 261 -11.84 -4.52 15.10
C GLN A 261 -10.87 -4.97 16.21
N SER A 262 -10.16 -6.09 16.03
CA SER A 262 -9.18 -6.58 17.01
C SER A 262 -8.00 -5.63 17.21
N ILE A 263 -7.63 -4.84 16.19
CA ILE A 263 -6.61 -3.80 16.32
C ILE A 263 -7.20 -2.55 16.98
N LEU A 264 -8.42 -2.18 16.62
CA LEU A 264 -9.11 -1.03 17.22
C LEU A 264 -9.37 -1.21 18.72
N ASP A 265 -9.73 -2.43 19.13
CA ASP A 265 -10.04 -2.80 20.52
C ASP A 265 -8.78 -3.05 21.37
N MET A 266 -7.58 -2.78 20.85
CA MET A 266 -6.40 -2.80 21.70
C MET A 266 -6.61 -1.81 22.85
N GLU A 267 -6.51 -2.32 24.08
CA GLU A 267 -6.49 -1.49 25.27
C GLU A 267 -5.37 -0.46 25.11
N ASP A 268 -5.67 0.79 25.46
CA ASP A 268 -4.69 1.87 25.54
C ASP A 268 -3.78 1.67 26.78
N ASN A 269 -3.40 0.41 27.04
CA ASN A 269 -2.60 0.04 28.18
C ASN A 269 -1.23 0.66 28.02
N THR A 270 -0.91 1.46 29.02
CA THR A 270 0.14 2.47 29.11
C THR A 270 -0.29 3.79 28.51
N ILE A 271 -0.46 4.76 29.40
CA ILE A 271 -0.43 6.21 29.18
C ILE A 271 0.74 6.53 28.24
N MET A 272 0.51 6.39 26.93
CA MET A 272 1.42 6.86 25.89
C MET A 272 0.98 8.29 25.61
N ASP A 273 1.38 9.18 26.50
CA ASP A 273 1.28 10.62 26.25
C ASP A 273 1.97 10.94 24.90
N LEU A 274 1.50 11.94 24.16
CA LEU A 274 2.13 12.40 22.90
C LEU A 274 3.61 12.77 23.11
N THR A 275 3.99 13.07 24.36
CA THR A 275 5.38 13.27 24.78
C THR A 275 6.23 11.99 24.74
N SER A 276 5.63 10.83 25.03
CA SER A 276 6.28 9.51 24.94
C SER A 276 6.51 9.05 23.50
N ILE A 277 5.62 9.46 22.58
CA ILE A 277 5.79 9.31 21.12
C ILE A 277 7.15 9.90 20.75
N ALA A 278 7.36 11.20 21.01
CA ALA A 278 8.61 11.88 20.66
C ALA A 278 9.87 11.19 21.23
N SER A 279 9.83 10.74 22.48
CA SER A 279 10.96 10.01 23.10
C SER A 279 11.18 8.62 22.50
N ASP A 280 10.12 7.86 22.22
CA ASP A 280 10.22 6.52 21.62
C ASP A 280 10.65 6.55 20.16
N TRP A 281 10.35 7.64 19.43
CA TRP A 281 10.87 7.89 18.08
C TRP A 281 12.36 8.27 18.11
N ALA A 282 12.78 9.09 19.09
CA ALA A 282 14.18 9.48 19.26
C ALA A 282 15.10 8.30 19.62
N GLU A 283 14.61 7.32 20.38
CA GLU A 283 15.37 6.13 20.81
C GLU A 283 15.35 4.96 19.80
N GLY A 284 14.77 5.14 18.60
CA GLY A 284 14.74 4.09 17.57
C GLY A 284 13.83 2.89 17.88
N ARG A 285 12.99 2.98 18.91
CA ARG A 285 11.99 1.96 19.30
C ARG A 285 10.71 2.05 18.47
N SER A 286 10.32 3.25 18.09
CA SER A 286 9.58 3.64 16.88
C SER A 286 8.67 2.59 16.18
N TYR A 287 9.20 1.58 15.48
CA TYR A 287 8.37 0.61 14.73
C TYR A 287 7.68 -0.45 15.59
N ARG A 288 8.11 -0.64 16.84
CA ARG A 288 7.55 -1.62 17.78
C ARG A 288 6.16 -1.24 18.29
N TYR A 289 5.84 0.04 18.30
CA TYR A 289 4.58 0.57 18.81
C TYR A 289 3.69 1.12 17.69
N LEU A 290 4.04 0.82 16.43
CA LEU A 290 3.37 1.38 15.27
C LEU A 290 1.90 0.92 15.19
N VAL A 291 1.61 -0.35 15.51
CA VAL A 291 0.22 -0.86 15.48
C VAL A 291 -0.64 -0.23 16.57
N PRO A 292 -0.20 -0.16 17.86
CA PRO A 292 -0.89 0.62 18.87
C PRO A 292 -1.12 2.08 18.47
N TYR A 293 -0.11 2.79 17.97
CA TYR A 293 -0.26 4.19 17.56
C TYR A 293 -1.23 4.36 16.39
N ALA A 294 -1.26 3.43 15.44
CA ALA A 294 -2.24 3.45 14.36
C ALA A 294 -3.67 3.22 14.88
N SER A 295 -3.83 2.39 15.93
CA SER A 295 -5.11 2.20 16.61
C SER A 295 -5.58 3.47 17.31
N ILE A 296 -4.68 4.15 18.05
CA ILE A 296 -4.97 5.45 18.68
C ILE A 296 -5.32 6.49 17.61
N LEU A 297 -4.56 6.59 16.53
CA LEU A 297 -4.87 7.47 15.40
C LEU A 297 -6.27 7.18 14.82
N ALA A 298 -6.65 5.91 14.66
CA ALA A 298 -7.99 5.56 14.21
C ALA A 298 -9.08 6.02 15.19
N LYS A 299 -8.85 5.89 16.50
CA LYS A 299 -9.77 6.40 17.55
C LYS A 299 -9.89 7.92 17.49
N GLU A 300 -8.78 8.65 17.38
CA GLU A 300 -8.78 10.12 17.23
C GLU A 300 -9.53 10.57 15.98
N LEU A 301 -9.35 9.87 14.85
CA LEU A 301 -10.08 10.14 13.62
C LEU A 301 -11.59 9.83 13.74
N LYS A 302 -12.00 8.87 14.58
CA LYS A 302 -13.43 8.64 14.87
C LYS A 302 -14.04 9.78 15.67
N LYS A 303 -13.33 10.31 16.67
CA LYS A 303 -13.80 11.46 17.48
C LYS A 303 -14.13 12.68 16.62
N LEU A 304 -13.38 12.90 15.54
CA LEU A 304 -13.69 13.99 14.60
C LEU A 304 -15.12 13.91 14.02
N GLU A 305 -15.64 12.71 13.78
CA GLU A 305 -17.01 12.54 13.29
C GLU A 305 -18.04 12.92 14.36
N GLU A 306 -17.76 12.63 15.64
CA GLU A 306 -18.56 13.04 16.78
C GLU A 306 -18.58 14.58 16.93
N GLU A 307 -17.48 15.23 16.56
CA GLU A 307 -17.32 16.70 16.51
C GLU A 307 -17.86 17.35 15.22
N GLN A 308 -18.65 16.61 14.42
CA GLN A 308 -19.25 17.07 13.15
C GLN A 308 -18.23 17.41 12.05
N HIS A 309 -17.01 16.89 12.12
CA HIS A 309 -16.04 16.98 11.04
C HIS A 309 -16.13 15.74 10.12
N ASP A 310 -16.07 15.96 8.80
CA ASP A 310 -15.95 14.86 7.83
C ASP A 310 -14.52 14.29 7.86
N LYS A 311 -14.31 13.25 8.66
CA LYS A 311 -13.02 12.55 8.78
C LYS A 311 -12.51 12.05 7.43
N TRP A 312 -13.38 11.55 6.56
CA TRP A 312 -12.99 11.01 5.26
C TRP A 312 -12.49 12.14 4.34
N GLN A 313 -13.12 13.31 4.38
CA GLN A 313 -12.62 14.49 3.69
C GLN A 313 -11.23 14.91 4.18
N ILE A 314 -10.97 14.85 5.49
CA ILE A 314 -9.65 15.15 6.05
C ILE A 314 -8.63 14.11 5.59
N MET A 315 -8.92 12.83 5.76
CA MET A 315 -8.02 11.72 5.41
C MET A 315 -7.66 11.72 3.92
N SER A 316 -8.65 11.87 3.03
CA SER A 316 -8.42 11.89 1.59
C SER A 316 -7.47 13.01 1.17
N LYS A 317 -7.61 14.21 1.76
CA LYS A 317 -6.71 15.34 1.50
C LYS A 317 -5.32 15.15 2.11
N VAL A 318 -5.21 14.55 3.30
CA VAL A 318 -3.90 14.17 3.88
C VAL A 318 -3.18 13.19 2.95
N TRP A 319 -3.89 12.21 2.42
CA TRP A 319 -3.31 11.27 1.46
C TRP A 319 -2.84 11.93 0.16
N ILE A 320 -3.58 12.91 -0.37
CA ILE A 320 -3.11 13.72 -1.51
C ILE A 320 -1.83 14.47 -1.15
N GLU A 321 -1.75 15.05 0.04
CA GLU A 321 -0.55 15.78 0.48
C GLU A 321 0.66 14.85 0.63
N MET A 322 0.49 13.67 1.21
CA MET A 322 1.54 12.64 1.25
C MET A 322 1.97 12.20 -0.16
N LEU A 323 1.02 12.08 -1.09
CA LEU A 323 1.31 11.74 -2.48
C LEU A 323 2.17 12.83 -3.14
N CYS A 324 1.78 14.10 -3.03
CA CYS A 324 2.55 15.23 -3.55
C CYS A 324 3.93 15.34 -2.90
N TYR A 325 4.00 15.20 -1.57
CA TYR A 325 5.26 15.20 -0.83
C TYR A 325 6.21 14.11 -1.34
N GLY A 326 5.70 12.89 -1.51
CA GLY A 326 6.47 11.76 -2.03
C GLY A 326 7.02 12.05 -3.43
N VAL A 327 6.21 12.65 -4.30
CA VAL A 327 6.62 13.03 -5.66
C VAL A 327 7.70 14.10 -5.63
N CYS A 328 7.53 15.17 -4.84
CA CYS A 328 8.52 16.24 -4.73
C CYS A 328 9.87 15.76 -4.21
N HIS A 329 9.88 14.72 -3.37
CA HIS A 329 11.09 14.15 -2.78
C HIS A 329 11.60 12.90 -3.53
N CYS A 330 10.99 12.55 -4.66
CA CYS A 330 11.47 11.48 -5.51
C CYS A 330 12.62 11.97 -6.40
N ARG A 331 13.63 11.12 -6.61
CA ARG A 331 14.72 11.45 -7.53
C ARG A 331 14.17 11.50 -8.96
N PRO A 332 14.38 12.59 -9.72
CA PRO A 332 13.87 12.72 -11.08
C PRO A 332 14.23 11.53 -11.99
N TYR A 333 15.44 10.99 -11.85
CA TYR A 333 15.87 9.79 -12.56
C TYR A 333 14.93 8.58 -12.39
N ASN A 334 14.42 8.34 -11.18
CA ASN A 334 13.52 7.23 -10.90
C ASN A 334 12.16 7.41 -11.59
N LEU A 335 11.67 8.65 -11.67
CA LEU A 335 10.43 9.00 -12.38
C LEU A 335 10.59 8.85 -13.89
N VAL A 336 11.71 9.31 -14.46
CA VAL A 336 12.04 9.15 -15.88
C VAL A 336 12.19 7.67 -16.24
N GLN A 337 12.78 6.86 -15.36
CA GLN A 337 12.88 5.41 -15.58
C GLN A 337 11.50 4.73 -15.61
N GLN A 338 10.49 5.24 -14.90
CA GLN A 338 9.13 4.70 -15.01
C GLN A 338 8.48 5.05 -16.35
N LEU A 339 8.77 6.22 -16.93
CA LEU A 339 8.26 6.59 -18.26
C LEU A 339 8.71 5.59 -19.34
N THR A 340 9.94 5.08 -19.26
CA THR A 340 10.43 4.06 -20.21
C THR A 340 9.74 2.70 -20.06
N LYS A 341 9.13 2.45 -18.88
CA LYS A 341 8.35 1.25 -18.58
C LYS A 341 6.84 1.43 -18.81
N GLY A 342 6.42 2.55 -19.39
CA GLY A 342 5.01 2.85 -19.66
C GLY A 342 4.36 3.88 -18.75
N GLY A 343 5.10 4.37 -17.75
CA GLY A 343 4.60 5.31 -16.75
C GLY A 343 3.85 4.62 -15.61
N GLU A 344 3.80 5.29 -14.47
CA GLU A 344 3.06 4.89 -13.29
C GLU A 344 2.14 6.07 -12.88
N PHE A 345 1.02 5.83 -12.17
CA PHE A 345 0.21 6.88 -11.54
C PHE A 345 1.05 8.00 -10.87
N PHE A 346 2.13 7.65 -10.16
CA PHE A 346 3.07 8.61 -9.55
C PHE A 346 3.64 9.61 -10.55
N THR A 347 3.90 9.12 -11.77
CA THR A 347 4.45 9.93 -12.87
C THR A 347 3.41 10.92 -13.39
N PHE A 348 2.12 10.59 -13.38
CA PHE A 348 1.07 11.53 -13.77
C PHE A 348 0.93 12.65 -12.74
N VAL A 349 1.04 12.33 -11.45
CA VAL A 349 1.07 13.34 -10.38
C VAL A 349 2.32 14.22 -10.53
N TRP A 350 3.48 13.63 -10.83
CA TRP A 350 4.68 14.41 -11.14
C TRP A 350 4.47 15.38 -12.29
N LEU A 351 3.92 14.92 -13.42
CA LEU A 351 3.60 15.79 -14.56
C LEU A 351 2.58 16.89 -14.20
N LEU A 352 1.60 16.58 -13.34
CA LEU A 352 0.65 17.57 -12.84
C LEU A 352 1.34 18.66 -12.02
N LEU A 353 2.21 18.28 -11.08
CA LEU A 353 2.97 19.25 -10.27
C LEU A 353 3.92 20.08 -11.14
N THR A 354 4.58 19.47 -12.14
CA THR A 354 5.40 20.21 -13.12
C THR A 354 4.56 21.15 -13.96
N HIS A 355 3.37 20.73 -14.43
CA HIS A 355 2.47 21.60 -15.20
C HIS A 355 2.08 22.85 -14.43
N PHE A 356 1.82 22.72 -13.13
CA PHE A 356 1.53 23.86 -12.26
C PHE A 356 2.76 24.68 -11.84
N GLY A 357 3.96 24.35 -12.33
CA GLY A 357 5.19 25.05 -11.97
C GLY A 357 5.67 24.80 -10.54
N ILE A 358 5.18 23.74 -9.88
CA ILE A 358 5.57 23.39 -8.50
C ILE A 358 6.98 22.82 -8.46
N LEU A 359 7.30 21.98 -9.44
CA LEU A 359 8.62 21.38 -9.60
C LEU A 359 9.40 22.23 -10.61
N GLY A 360 10.39 22.97 -10.13
CA GLY A 360 11.27 23.79 -10.98
C GLY A 360 11.95 22.94 -12.05
N THR A 361 11.95 23.43 -13.30
CA THR A 361 12.68 22.86 -14.43
C THR A 361 14.15 23.22 -14.39
#